data_AF-A0AA88UV82-F1
#
_entry.id   AF-A0AA88UV82-F1
#
_cell.length_a   1.000
_cell.length_b   1.000
_cell.length_c   1.000
_cell.angle_alpha   90.00
_cell.angle_beta   90.00
_cell.angle_gamma   90.00
#
_symmetry.space_group_name_H-M   'P 1'
#
loop_
_entity.id
_entity.type
_entity.pdbx_description
1 polymer ?
#
loop_
_entity_poly.entity_id
_entity_poly.type
_entity_poly.pdbx_seq_one_letter_code
_entity_poly.pdbx_strand_id
1 'polypeptide(L)'
;MGQEGSGVLQFNWKIHTRVFAGFILIHLAHFSLGATNTGDVAAINKLYAALGAPPLPGWVPAAGDPCSDAWQGVQCENADIVS
;
A
#
# COMPACT_ATOMS: atom_id res chain seq x y z
N MET A 1 17.46 -0.34 50.32
CA MET A 1 16.49 0.09 49.27
C MET A 1 17.26 0.30 47.97
N GLY A 2 16.81 -0.30 46.85
CA GLY A 2 17.18 0.16 45.50
C GLY A 2 18.22 -0.65 44.70
N GLN A 3 17.96 -1.93 44.38
CA GLN A 3 18.67 -2.66 43.30
C GLN A 3 17.71 -3.21 42.22
N GLU A 4 16.53 -2.61 42.06
CA GLU A 4 15.51 -3.06 41.08
C GLU A 4 15.34 -2.09 39.89
N GLY A 5 16.34 -1.24 39.61
CA GLY A 5 16.24 -0.23 38.54
C GLY A 5 16.84 -0.64 37.19
N SER A 6 17.87 -1.49 37.18
CA SER A 6 18.68 -1.73 35.98
C SER A 6 18.02 -2.70 34.98
N GLY A 7 17.41 -3.80 35.48
CA GLY A 7 16.73 -4.78 34.63
C GLY A 7 15.44 -4.26 33.99
N VAL A 8 14.74 -3.35 34.69
CA VAL A 8 13.51 -2.71 34.21
C VAL A 8 13.82 -1.79 33.01
N LEU A 9 14.85 -0.95 33.09
CA LEU A 9 15.25 -0.06 31.99
C LEU A 9 15.72 -0.84 30.74
N GLN A 10 16.48 -1.93 30.94
CA GLN A 10 16.96 -2.79 29.85
C GLN A 10 15.80 -3.50 29.12
N PHE A 11 14.82 -4.02 29.86
CA PHE A 11 13.64 -4.66 29.29
C PHE A 11 12.74 -3.65 28.57
N ASN A 12 12.55 -2.46 29.16
CA ASN A 12 11.81 -1.37 28.55
C ASN A 12 12.45 -0.92 27.24
N TRP A 13 13.76 -0.70 27.19
CA TRP A 13 14.46 -0.34 25.95
C TRP A 13 14.22 -1.38 24.85
N LYS A 14 14.38 -2.66 25.17
CA LYS A 14 14.19 -3.77 24.22
C LYS A 14 12.74 -3.89 23.73
N ILE A 15 11.75 -3.63 24.60
CA ILE A 15 10.34 -3.57 24.21
C ILE A 15 10.09 -2.36 23.31
N HIS A 16 10.57 -1.17 23.69
CA HIS A 16 10.39 0.04 22.90
C HIS A 16 11.01 -0.10 21.51
N THR A 17 12.22 -0.68 21.40
CA THR A 17 12.84 -0.97 20.10
C THR A 17 11.98 -1.93 19.27
N ARG A 18 11.42 -2.98 19.88
CA ARG A 18 10.57 -3.95 19.17
C ARG A 18 9.25 -3.32 18.71
N VAL A 19 8.60 -2.55 19.57
CA VAL A 19 7.35 -1.84 19.25
C VAL A 19 7.60 -0.83 18.14
N PHE A 20 8.65 0.00 18.26
CA PHE A 20 9.02 0.97 17.25
C PHE A 20 9.37 0.32 15.91
N ALA A 21 10.14 -0.77 15.92
CA ALA A 21 10.44 -1.54 14.71
C ALA A 21 9.17 -2.12 14.08
N GLY A 22 8.24 -2.64 14.89
CA GLY A 22 6.93 -3.12 14.42
C GLY A 22 6.12 -2.01 13.74
N PHE A 23 6.05 -0.83 14.35
CA PHE A 23 5.41 0.34 13.73
C PHE A 23 6.08 0.73 12.41
N ILE A 24 7.41 0.80 12.35
CA ILE A 24 8.14 1.10 11.11
C ILE A 24 7.82 0.07 10.01
N LEU A 25 7.78 -1.23 10.33
CA LEU A 25 7.43 -2.27 9.37
C LEU A 25 5.99 -2.13 8.83
N ILE A 26 5.03 -1.76 9.69
CA ILE A 26 3.65 -1.49 9.27
C ILE A 26 3.58 -0.28 8.33
N HIS A 27 4.31 0.80 8.64
CA HIS A 27 4.34 1.99 7.80
C HIS A 27 5.02 1.72 6.45
N LEU A 28 6.11 0.94 6.43
CA LEU A 28 6.80 0.55 5.20
C LEU A 28 5.92 -0.33 4.31
N ALA A 29 5.11 -1.23 4.89
CA ALA A 29 4.16 -2.04 4.14
C ALA A 29 3.00 -1.22 3.53
N HIS A 30 2.69 -0.05 4.11
CA HIS A 30 1.64 0.85 3.62
C HIS A 30 2.13 1.81 2.53
N PHE A 31 3.43 1.99 2.35
CA PHE A 31 3.98 2.74 1.22
C PHE A 31 3.97 1.87 -0.04
N SER A 32 2.77 1.61 -0.56
CA SER A 32 2.62 1.14 -1.94
C SER A 32 2.88 2.35 -2.85
N LEU A 33 4.05 2.37 -3.49
CA LEU A 33 4.38 3.35 -4.52
C LEU A 33 3.59 2.98 -5.79
N GLY A 34 2.29 3.33 -5.82
CA GLY A 34 1.47 3.19 -7.03
C GLY A 34 2.06 4.06 -8.13
N ALA A 35 2.33 3.47 -9.28
CA ALA A 35 2.71 4.20 -10.48
C ALA A 35 1.52 5.02 -11.01
N THR A 36 0.28 4.54 -10.85
CA THR A 36 -0.92 5.29 -11.26
C THR A 36 -1.36 6.32 -10.21
N ASN A 37 -1.78 7.49 -10.70
CA ASN A 37 -2.43 8.54 -9.93
C ASN A 37 -3.65 7.99 -9.17
N THR A 38 -3.74 8.28 -7.87
CA THR A 38 -4.82 7.76 -7.02
C THR A 38 -6.22 8.20 -7.46
N GLY A 39 -6.34 9.37 -8.11
CA GLY A 39 -7.59 9.82 -8.72
C GLY A 39 -8.05 8.90 -9.86
N ASP A 40 -7.11 8.52 -10.73
CA ASP A 40 -7.37 7.67 -11.89
C ASP A 40 -7.66 6.22 -11.47
N VAL A 41 -6.92 5.70 -10.48
CA VAL A 41 -7.22 4.41 -9.84
C VAL A 41 -8.66 4.39 -9.30
N ALA A 42 -9.10 5.46 -8.62
CA ALA A 42 -10.46 5.53 -8.11
C ALA A 42 -11.51 5.61 -9.23
N ALA A 43 -11.23 6.37 -10.30
CA ALA A 43 -12.13 6.53 -11.43
C ALA A 43 -12.32 5.22 -12.22
N ILE A 44 -11.23 4.53 -12.57
CA ILE A 44 -11.30 3.28 -13.33
C ILE A 44 -11.94 2.14 -12.52
N ASN A 45 -11.71 2.08 -11.20
CA ASN A 45 -12.38 1.11 -10.33
C ASN A 45 -13.89 1.34 -10.26
N LYS A 46 -14.34 2.61 -10.24
CA LYS A 46 -15.78 2.94 -10.32
C LYS A 46 -16.37 2.53 -11.66
N LEU A 47 -15.66 2.75 -12.76
CA LEU A 47 -16.07 2.30 -14.09
C LEU A 47 -16.19 0.77 -14.14
N TYR A 48 -15.18 0.05 -13.65
CA TYR A 48 -15.19 -1.41 -13.57
C TYR A 48 -16.40 -1.94 -12.79
N ALA A 49 -16.68 -1.34 -11.64
CA ALA A 49 -17.85 -1.68 -10.83
C ALA A 49 -19.17 -1.36 -11.55
N ALA A 50 -19.27 -0.22 -12.22
CA ALA A 50 -20.45 0.19 -12.98
C ALA A 50 -20.76 -0.75 -14.16
N LEU A 51 -19.72 -1.35 -14.75
CA LEU A 51 -19.84 -2.37 -15.80
C LEU A 51 -20.21 -3.77 -15.27
N GLY A 52 -20.34 -3.93 -13.95
CA GLY A 52 -20.62 -5.23 -13.33
C GLY A 52 -19.41 -6.14 -13.19
N ALA A 53 -18.20 -5.56 -13.10
CA ALA A 53 -16.94 -6.29 -12.96
C ALA A 53 -16.74 -7.37 -14.04
N PRO A 54 -16.79 -7.00 -15.34
CA PRO A 54 -16.61 -7.97 -16.42
C PRO A 54 -15.19 -8.57 -16.39
N PRO A 55 -14.99 -9.81 -16.85
CA PRO A 55 -13.66 -10.41 -16.92
C PRO A 55 -12.83 -9.73 -18.02
N LEU A 56 -12.03 -8.74 -17.62
CA LEU A 56 -11.13 -8.01 -18.51
C LEU A 56 -9.71 -8.58 -18.39
N PRO A 57 -9.05 -8.93 -19.51
CA PRO A 57 -7.69 -9.46 -19.48
C PRO A 57 -6.71 -8.49 -18.82
N GLY A 58 -5.93 -8.99 -17.87
CA GLY A 58 -4.92 -8.19 -17.16
C GLY A 58 -5.46 -7.26 -16.08
N TRP A 59 -6.78 -7.08 -15.97
CA TRP A 59 -7.36 -6.26 -14.91
C TRP A 59 -7.36 -7.02 -13.59
N VAL A 60 -6.94 -6.35 -12.53
CA VAL A 60 -6.91 -6.92 -11.18
C VAL A 60 -7.93 -6.18 -10.30
N PRO A 61 -8.95 -6.86 -9.78
CA PRO A 61 -10.07 -6.21 -9.08
C PRO A 61 -9.69 -5.60 -7.71
N ALA A 62 -8.54 -5.96 -7.15
CA ALA A 62 -8.04 -5.41 -5.89
C ALA A 62 -6.51 -5.35 -5.88
N ALA A 63 -5.98 -4.20 -5.44
CA ALA A 63 -4.55 -3.96 -5.25
C ALA A 63 -3.66 -4.10 -6.51
N GLY A 64 -4.24 -3.97 -7.71
CA GLY A 64 -3.48 -3.79 -8.96
C GLY A 64 -3.21 -2.33 -9.27
N ASP A 65 -2.22 -2.10 -10.12
CA ASP A 65 -1.83 -0.79 -10.62
C ASP A 65 -2.09 -0.72 -12.13
N PRO A 66 -3.07 0.07 -12.60
CA PRO A 66 -3.45 0.10 -14.02
C PRO A 66 -2.30 0.39 -14.99
N CYS A 67 -1.35 1.25 -14.60
CA CYS A 67 -0.23 1.65 -15.45
C CYS A 67 0.93 0.65 -15.37
N SER A 68 1.30 0.21 -14.17
CA SER A 68 2.41 -0.72 -13.95
C SER A 68 2.06 -2.14 -14.38
N ASP A 69 0.82 -2.57 -14.19
CA ASP A 69 0.34 -3.89 -14.62
C ASP A 69 -0.13 -3.90 -16.09
N ALA A 70 -0.03 -2.76 -16.78
CA ALA A 70 -0.38 -2.58 -18.19
C ALA A 70 -1.77 -3.15 -18.53
N TRP A 71 -2.80 -2.68 -17.81
CA TRP A 71 -4.17 -3.16 -17.99
C TRP A 71 -4.62 -3.01 -19.44
N GLN A 72 -5.33 -4.03 -19.95
CA GLN A 72 -5.75 -4.03 -21.34
C GLN A 72 -6.63 -2.80 -21.63
N GLY A 73 -6.24 -2.03 -22.65
CA GLY A 73 -6.95 -0.84 -23.09
C GLY A 73 -6.66 0.41 -22.25
N VAL A 74 -5.75 0.33 -21.28
CA VAL A 74 -5.29 1.49 -20.50
C VAL A 74 -3.97 1.98 -21.08
N GLN A 75 -3.90 3.28 -21.36
CA GLN A 75 -2.69 4.00 -21.73
C GLN A 75 -2.38 5.02 -20.63
N CYS A 76 -1.12 5.03 -20.21
CA CYS A 76 -0.65 5.98 -19.20
C CYS A 76 0.47 6.86 -19.74
N GLU A 77 0.43 8.13 -19.36
CA GLU A 77 1.55 9.05 -19.50
C GLU A 77 2.05 9.39 -18.09
N ASN A 78 3.27 8.98 -17.77
CA ASN A 78 3.81 9.00 -16.41
C ASN A 78 2.94 8.22 -15.40
N ALA A 79 2.13 8.94 -14.62
CA ALA A 79 1.24 8.38 -13.61
C ALA A 79 -0.24 8.51 -13.99
N ASP A 80 -0.57 9.27 -15.03
CA ASP A 80 -1.93 9.63 -15.34
C ASP A 80 -2.48 8.73 -16.46
N ILE A 81 -3.74 8.29 -16.33
CA ILE A 81 -4.44 7.51 -17.36
C ILE A 81 -4.96 8.48 -18.42
N VAL A 82 -4.50 8.32 -19.66
CA VAL A 82 -4.87 9.19 -20.79
C VAL A 82 -5.84 8.55 -21.76
N SER A 83 -5.92 7.21 -21.80
CA SER A 83 -6.87 6.46 -22.64
C SER A 83 -7.15 5.07 -22.10
#